data_AF-A0A2V8QLW7-F1
#
_entry.id   AF-A0A2V8QLW7-F1
#
_cell.length_a   1.000
_cell.length_b   1.000
_cell.length_c   1.000
_cell.angle_alpha   90.00
_cell.angle_beta   90.00
_cell.angle_gamma   90.00
#
_symmetry.space_group_name_H-M   'P 1'
#
loop_
_entity.id
_entity.type
_entity.pdbx_description
1 polymer ?
#
loop_
_entity_poly.entity_id
_entity_poly.type
_entity_poly.pdbx_seq_one_letter_code
_entity_poly.pdbx_strand_id
1 'polypeptide(L)'
;MDNLAHSLVGLTSAKAGLERLSPYATTVCVISANAADADFVSLLFGDRWTLLQHHRGITHSVVGTIAIGLMIPAIAYAIERIISSIRKRTPRIRFRGLLLASVVAATTHPLMDWTNNYGVRPLLPWSGHWFYGDLVFIADPYIWLVLGTVAFLLTSDTRRKMFGWSMIGLIATIVIGLASSQSGPEGNALRIAMAVWLLGIALAILLRRLHVLRGMGQRSAIAALAIVAVYWGVLAIAHRAAFANALSIANNVAASRGEQVMRVAAMPTAATPFRWQSVAETDRAIYRYVVTTGEASTVGNFARFGKPTGAEAQLASLAEHDRRAQALLGFARFPLARLEGDNCIGQALVQFADLRYTEPGAARGNFSVNIPVDCPSR
;
A
#
# COMPACT_ATOMS: atom_id res chain seq x y z
N MET A 1 2.39 1.55 -0.40
CA MET A 1 3.10 0.32 -0.77
C MET A 1 3.98 -0.02 0.41
N ASP A 2 4.69 -1.14 0.42
CA ASP A 2 5.66 -1.38 1.47
C ASP A 2 6.91 -0.47 1.30
N ASN A 3 7.59 -0.17 2.41
CA ASN A 3 8.77 0.71 2.43
C ASN A 3 9.97 0.15 1.64
N LEU A 4 10.05 -1.16 1.40
CA LEU A 4 11.10 -1.73 0.55
C LEU A 4 10.86 -1.31 -0.91
N ALA A 5 9.62 -1.40 -1.41
CA ALA A 5 9.27 -0.94 -2.75
C ALA A 5 9.57 0.56 -2.94
N HIS A 6 9.19 1.41 -1.98
CA HIS A 6 9.49 2.84 -2.01
C HIS A 6 10.99 3.14 -2.03
N SER A 7 11.76 2.45 -1.19
CA SER A 7 13.22 2.56 -1.16
C SER A 7 13.86 2.13 -2.48
N LEU A 8 13.36 1.06 -3.10
CA LEU A 8 13.84 0.57 -4.40
C LEU A 8 13.51 1.54 -5.54
N VAL A 9 12.33 2.15 -5.55
CA VAL A 9 11.97 3.18 -6.54
C VAL A 9 12.82 4.44 -6.33
N GLY A 10 13.01 4.90 -5.09
CA GLY A 10 13.88 6.04 -4.79
C GLY A 10 15.33 5.81 -5.24
N LEU A 11 15.88 4.63 -4.95
CA LEU A 11 17.23 4.26 -5.36
C LEU A 11 17.35 4.11 -6.89
N THR A 12 16.37 3.47 -7.53
CA THR A 12 16.39 3.28 -8.99
C THR A 12 16.20 4.62 -9.72
N SER A 13 15.36 5.52 -9.20
CA SER A 13 15.20 6.90 -9.72
C SER A 13 16.49 7.70 -9.61
N ALA A 14 17.23 7.54 -8.50
CA ALA A 14 18.57 8.11 -8.37
C ALA A 14 19.51 7.59 -9.48
N LYS A 15 19.53 6.27 -9.69
CA LYS A 15 20.35 5.63 -10.73
C LYS A 15 19.89 5.92 -12.16
N ALA A 16 18.62 6.26 -12.37
CA ALA A 16 18.08 6.68 -13.66
C ALA A 16 18.53 8.08 -14.09
N GLY A 17 19.20 8.84 -13.21
CA GLY A 17 19.88 10.09 -13.57
C GLY A 17 19.81 11.18 -12.50
N LEU A 18 18.90 11.07 -11.53
CA LEU A 18 18.74 12.11 -10.49
C LEU A 18 20.00 12.27 -9.63
N GLU A 19 20.80 11.20 -9.46
CA GLU A 19 22.06 11.28 -8.71
C GLU A 19 23.10 12.22 -9.32
N ARG A 20 22.98 12.51 -10.63
CA ARG A 20 23.88 13.44 -11.33
C ARG A 20 23.57 14.90 -11.07
N LEU A 21 22.40 15.22 -10.50
CA LEU A 21 21.94 16.58 -10.27
C LEU A 21 22.66 17.27 -9.09
N SER A 22 23.02 16.51 -8.05
CA SER A 22 23.75 17.03 -6.89
C SER A 22 24.48 15.90 -6.16
N PRO A 23 25.62 16.16 -5.51
CA PRO A 23 26.12 15.28 -4.45
C PRO A 23 25.02 14.99 -3.42
N TYR A 24 25.04 13.77 -2.87
CA TYR A 24 24.06 13.22 -1.91
C TYR A 24 22.64 12.99 -2.46
N ALA A 25 22.40 13.22 -3.76
CA ALA A 25 21.07 13.03 -4.36
C ALA A 25 20.55 11.59 -4.24
N THR A 26 21.41 10.56 -4.29
CA THR A 26 20.98 9.17 -4.06
C THR A 26 20.35 8.97 -2.68
N THR A 27 20.98 9.48 -1.62
CA THR A 27 20.47 9.40 -0.25
C THR A 27 19.18 10.19 -0.11
N VAL A 28 19.14 11.41 -0.68
CA VAL A 28 17.93 12.24 -0.65
C VAL A 28 16.78 11.60 -1.41
N CYS A 29 17.01 10.92 -2.54
CA CYS A 29 15.95 10.21 -3.25
C CYS A 29 15.36 9.09 -2.39
N VAL A 30 16.20 8.27 -1.76
CA VAL A 30 15.72 7.16 -0.89
C VAL A 30 14.95 7.70 0.31
N ILE A 31 15.45 8.74 0.97
CA ILE A 31 14.76 9.35 2.12
C ILE A 31 13.43 9.99 1.68
N SER A 32 13.45 10.80 0.62
CA SER A 32 12.25 11.51 0.14
C SER A 32 11.17 10.53 -0.32
N ALA A 33 11.55 9.41 -0.94
CA ALA A 33 10.63 8.37 -1.37
C ALA A 33 9.95 7.62 -0.20
N ASN A 34 10.46 7.72 1.04
CA ASN A 34 9.86 7.09 2.23
C ASN A 34 9.31 8.12 3.23
N ALA A 35 9.61 9.41 3.06
CA ALA A 35 9.34 10.42 4.09
C ALA A 35 7.84 10.63 4.35
N ALA A 36 6.96 10.28 3.41
CA ALA A 36 5.52 10.38 3.62
C ALA A 36 5.00 9.43 4.70
N ASP A 37 5.63 8.25 4.83
CA ASP A 37 5.35 7.23 5.84
C ASP A 37 6.05 7.50 7.17
N ALA A 38 6.77 8.62 7.33
CA ALA A 38 7.28 9.06 8.64
C ALA A 38 6.14 9.47 9.60
N ASP A 39 4.88 9.32 9.20
CA ASP A 39 3.69 9.46 10.05
C ASP A 39 3.65 8.45 11.20
N PHE A 40 4.46 7.38 11.18
CA PHE A 40 4.70 6.50 12.34
C PHE A 40 5.18 7.26 13.58
N VAL A 41 5.79 8.44 13.43
CA VAL A 41 6.18 9.32 14.54
C VAL A 41 4.97 9.71 15.41
N SER A 42 3.76 9.71 14.85
CA SER A 42 2.52 9.92 15.61
C SER A 42 2.30 8.89 16.74
N LEU A 43 2.89 7.69 16.64
CA LEU A 43 2.87 6.69 17.71
C LEU A 43 3.65 7.12 18.95
N LEU A 44 4.63 8.02 18.83
CA LEU A 44 5.37 8.53 19.99
C LEU A 44 4.51 9.46 20.87
N PHE A 45 3.39 9.95 20.32
CA PHE A 45 2.52 10.93 20.96
C PHE A 45 1.07 10.43 21.06
N GLY A 46 0.81 9.14 20.82
CA GLY A 46 -0.54 8.60 20.74
C GLY A 46 -0.61 7.07 20.73
N ASP A 47 -1.73 6.53 20.29
CA ASP A 47 -1.98 5.10 20.16
C ASP A 47 -2.14 4.68 18.68
N ARG A 48 -2.48 3.41 18.44
CA ARG A 48 -2.69 2.88 17.08
C ARG A 48 -3.78 3.64 16.30
N TRP A 49 -4.75 4.23 16.98
CA TRP A 49 -5.84 4.97 16.34
C TRP A 49 -5.40 6.35 15.89
N THR A 50 -4.54 6.99 16.70
CA THR A 50 -3.84 8.20 16.28
C THR A 50 -2.99 7.95 15.04
N LEU A 51 -2.28 6.82 14.97
CA LEU A 51 -1.56 6.44 13.75
C LEU A 51 -2.53 6.26 12.58
N LEU A 52 -3.60 5.48 12.73
CA LEU A 52 -4.55 5.23 11.64
C LEU A 52 -5.17 6.53 11.08
N GLN A 53 -5.41 7.52 11.95
CA GLN A 53 -5.94 8.82 11.56
C GLN A 53 -4.95 9.64 10.71
N HIS A 54 -3.67 9.63 11.11
CA HIS A 54 -2.61 10.38 10.43
C HIS A 54 -2.01 9.64 9.25
N HIS A 55 -2.12 8.32 9.24
CA HIS A 55 -1.61 7.47 8.18
C HIS A 55 -2.32 7.80 6.87
N ARG A 56 -1.53 8.01 5.81
CA ARG A 56 -2.04 8.54 4.53
C ARG A 56 -2.82 9.84 4.69
N GLY A 57 -2.41 10.65 5.65
CA GLY A 57 -2.93 11.98 5.94
C GLY A 57 -2.26 13.04 5.07
N ILE A 58 -1.96 14.19 5.67
CA ILE A 58 -1.45 15.35 4.93
C ILE A 58 -0.13 15.06 4.21
N THR A 59 0.71 14.16 4.74
CA THR A 59 2.00 13.76 4.14
C THR A 59 1.86 13.14 2.75
N HIS A 60 0.70 12.54 2.46
CA HIS A 60 0.36 11.92 1.19
C HIS A 60 -0.47 12.83 0.27
N SER A 61 -0.73 14.07 0.69
CA SER A 61 -1.41 15.07 -0.15
C SER A 61 -0.44 15.75 -1.10
N VAL A 62 -0.96 16.46 -2.11
CA VAL A 62 -0.12 17.28 -3.01
C VAL A 62 0.70 18.29 -2.21
N VAL A 63 0.09 18.94 -1.20
CA VAL A 63 0.77 19.91 -0.32
C VAL A 63 1.84 19.23 0.52
N GLY A 64 1.53 18.11 1.16
CA GLY A 64 2.51 17.40 1.98
C GLY A 64 3.68 16.86 1.17
N THR A 65 3.41 16.36 -0.04
CA THR A 65 4.45 15.89 -0.96
C THR A 65 5.40 17.02 -1.37
N ILE A 66 4.86 18.20 -1.71
CA ILE A 66 5.67 19.38 -2.00
C ILE A 66 6.47 19.79 -0.75
N ALA A 67 5.83 19.85 0.41
CA ALA A 67 6.49 20.21 1.67
C ALA A 67 7.67 19.27 1.98
N ILE A 68 7.47 17.96 1.87
CA ILE A 68 8.53 16.95 2.02
C ILE A 68 9.65 17.18 0.99
N GLY A 69 9.28 17.35 -0.29
CA GLY A 69 10.23 17.60 -1.38
C GLY A 69 11.07 18.87 -1.21
N LEU A 70 10.60 19.83 -0.43
CA LEU A 70 11.33 21.05 -0.07
C LEU A 70 12.13 20.90 1.25
N MET A 71 11.55 20.25 2.25
CA MET A 71 12.14 20.13 3.59
C MET A 71 13.37 19.22 3.61
N ILE A 72 13.31 18.04 2.98
CA ILE A 72 14.44 17.09 2.96
C ILE A 72 15.73 17.71 2.38
N PRO A 73 15.72 18.36 1.20
CA PRO A 73 16.93 18.98 0.66
C PRO A 73 17.36 20.21 1.48
N ALA A 74 16.43 20.95 2.10
CA ALA A 74 16.77 22.07 2.99
C ALA A 74 17.53 21.59 4.24
N ILE A 75 17.07 20.51 4.88
CA ILE A 75 17.75 19.88 6.00
C ILE A 75 19.13 19.37 5.58
N ALA A 76 19.22 18.65 4.45
CA ALA A 76 20.49 18.14 3.92
C ALA A 76 21.49 19.27 3.63
N TYR A 77 21.01 20.39 3.08
CA TYR A 77 21.83 21.58 2.82
C TYR A 77 22.31 22.26 4.10
N ALA A 78 21.44 22.41 5.11
CA ALA A 78 21.80 22.96 6.42
C ALA A 78 22.88 22.11 7.11
N ILE A 79 22.70 20.77 7.12
CA ILE A 79 23.68 19.82 7.66
C ILE A 79 25.02 19.95 6.94
N GLU A 80 25.02 19.97 5.60
CA GLU A 80 26.26 20.12 4.83
C GLU A 80 26.94 21.46 5.11
N ARG A 81 26.18 22.55 5.29
CA ARG A 81 26.75 23.87 5.62
C ARG A 81 27.41 23.87 7.00
N ILE A 82 26.76 23.28 8.01
CA ILE A 82 27.32 23.14 9.36
C ILE A 82 28.60 22.30 9.32
N ILE A 83 28.54 21.11 8.70
CA ILE A 83 29.70 20.21 8.60
C ILE A 83 30.84 20.86 7.80
N SER A 84 30.51 21.58 6.72
CA SER A 84 31.50 22.24 5.88
C SER A 84 32.18 23.40 6.61
N SER A 85 31.43 24.15 7.43
CA SER A 85 31.96 25.19 8.32
C SER A 85 32.92 24.59 9.36
N ILE A 86 32.51 23.53 10.07
CA ILE A 86 33.34 22.85 11.07
C ILE A 86 34.62 22.29 10.44
N ARG A 87 34.51 21.70 9.25
CA ARG A 87 35.63 21.10 8.52
C ARG A 87 36.41 22.07 7.64
N LYS A 88 36.10 23.38 7.68
CA LYS A 88 36.73 24.44 6.87
C LYS A 88 36.81 24.10 5.38
N ARG A 89 35.73 23.57 4.80
CA ARG A 89 35.63 23.22 3.37
C ARG A 89 34.46 23.93 2.72
N THR A 90 34.45 24.02 1.39
CA THR A 90 33.30 24.51 0.64
C THR A 90 32.18 23.45 0.58
N PRO A 91 30.91 23.83 0.75
CA PRO A 91 29.77 22.93 0.56
C PRO A 91 29.77 22.35 -0.86
N ARG A 92 29.48 21.05 -0.97
CA ARG A 92 29.45 20.36 -2.28
C ARG A 92 28.06 20.32 -2.92
N ILE A 93 27.00 20.51 -2.12
CA ILE A 93 25.61 20.35 -2.56
C ILE A 93 25.24 21.40 -3.61
N ARG A 94 24.65 20.94 -4.71
CA ARG A 94 23.97 21.78 -5.70
C ARG A 94 22.49 21.82 -5.35
N PHE A 95 22.09 22.81 -4.55
CA PHE A 95 20.77 22.86 -3.92
C PHE A 95 19.60 22.69 -4.89
N ARG A 96 19.62 23.40 -6.04
CA ARG A 96 18.57 23.27 -7.07
C ARG A 96 18.43 21.84 -7.61
N GLY A 97 19.56 21.17 -7.84
CA GLY A 97 19.58 19.78 -8.30
C GLY A 97 19.07 18.81 -7.23
N LEU A 98 19.41 19.05 -5.97
CA LEU A 98 18.93 18.25 -4.83
C LEU A 98 17.43 18.42 -4.60
N LEU A 99 16.93 19.65 -4.78
CA LEU A 99 15.51 19.97 -4.70
C LEU A 99 14.70 19.27 -5.79
N LEU A 100 15.16 19.32 -7.04
CA LEU A 100 14.52 18.58 -8.13
C LEU A 100 14.52 17.07 -7.87
N ALA A 101 15.65 16.50 -7.44
CA ALA A 101 15.75 15.08 -7.12
C ALA A 101 14.79 14.67 -5.98
N SER A 102 14.69 15.50 -4.94
CA SER A 102 13.80 15.24 -3.81
C SER A 102 12.32 15.33 -4.18
N VAL A 103 11.90 16.35 -4.93
CA VAL A 103 10.50 16.50 -5.36
C VAL A 103 10.07 15.33 -6.24
N VAL A 104 10.91 14.94 -7.21
CA VAL A 104 10.62 13.77 -8.06
C VAL A 104 10.48 12.52 -7.21
N ALA A 105 11.43 12.24 -6.32
CA ALA A 105 11.38 11.06 -5.46
C ALA A 105 10.20 11.08 -4.48
N ALA A 106 9.91 12.21 -3.84
CA ALA A 106 8.77 12.38 -2.93
C ALA A 106 7.44 12.10 -3.65
N THR A 107 7.29 12.55 -4.90
CA THR A 107 6.08 12.33 -5.71
C THR A 107 5.83 10.85 -6.00
N THR A 108 6.88 10.02 -6.08
CA THR A 108 6.70 8.59 -6.33
C THR A 108 5.92 7.88 -5.23
N HIS A 109 6.00 8.35 -3.98
CA HIS A 109 5.35 7.70 -2.84
C HIS A 109 3.82 7.73 -2.92
N PRO A 110 3.12 8.88 -2.89
CA PRO A 110 1.66 8.92 -2.99
C PRO A 110 1.15 8.37 -4.33
N LEU A 111 1.94 8.46 -5.40
CA LEU A 111 1.59 7.86 -6.70
C LEU A 111 1.53 6.34 -6.63
N MET A 112 2.53 5.69 -6.03
CA MET A 112 2.51 4.25 -5.80
C MET A 112 1.41 3.85 -4.83
N ASP A 113 1.14 4.67 -3.81
CA ASP A 113 0.15 4.38 -2.80
C ASP A 113 -1.28 4.50 -3.28
N TRP A 114 -1.51 5.40 -4.25
CA TRP A 114 -2.74 5.49 -5.00
C TRP A 114 -3.05 4.20 -5.76
N THR A 115 -2.05 3.48 -6.29
CA THR A 115 -2.28 2.22 -7.03
C THR A 115 -2.85 1.09 -6.14
N ASN A 116 -2.83 1.23 -4.82
CA ASN A 116 -3.28 0.21 -3.88
C ASN A 116 -4.78 0.38 -3.51
N ASN A 117 -5.36 -0.63 -2.86
CA ASN A 117 -6.73 -0.62 -2.36
C ASN A 117 -6.92 0.13 -1.03
N TYR A 118 -5.84 0.61 -0.42
CA TYR A 118 -5.86 1.49 0.76
C TYR A 118 -6.21 2.94 0.40
N GLY A 119 -5.85 3.38 -0.81
CA GLY A 119 -6.14 4.71 -1.35
C GLY A 119 -5.35 5.86 -0.74
N VAL A 120 -5.47 7.06 -1.31
CA VAL A 120 -4.80 8.29 -0.86
C VAL A 120 -5.76 9.49 -0.88
N ARG A 121 -5.40 10.58 -0.19
CA ARG A 121 -6.18 11.82 -0.12
C ARG A 121 -5.36 13.00 -0.68
N PRO A 122 -5.22 13.12 -2.02
CA PRO A 122 -4.32 14.08 -2.64
C PRO A 122 -4.74 15.54 -2.40
N LEU A 123 -6.03 15.76 -2.15
CA LEU A 123 -6.65 17.09 -2.01
C LEU A 123 -6.70 17.62 -0.57
N LEU A 124 -6.07 16.95 0.40
CA LEU A 124 -5.97 17.50 1.76
C LEU A 124 -5.13 18.79 1.77
N PRO A 125 -5.51 19.81 2.57
CA PRO A 125 -6.58 19.79 3.59
C PRO A 125 -7.97 20.21 3.07
N TRP A 126 -8.12 20.54 1.79
CA TRP A 126 -9.37 21.09 1.24
C TRP A 126 -10.47 20.04 1.06
N SER A 127 -10.11 18.79 0.77
CA SER A 127 -11.07 17.69 0.67
C SER A 127 -10.50 16.41 1.28
N GLY A 128 -11.33 15.76 2.10
CA GLY A 128 -11.03 14.45 2.71
C GLY A 128 -11.33 13.25 1.80
N HIS A 129 -11.69 13.48 0.53
CA HIS A 129 -12.08 12.41 -0.39
C HIS A 129 -10.92 11.43 -0.67
N TRP A 130 -11.20 10.13 -0.53
CA TRP A 130 -10.27 9.06 -0.81
C TRP A 130 -10.28 8.65 -2.28
N PHE A 131 -9.10 8.43 -2.85
CA PHE A 131 -8.91 7.93 -4.20
C PHE A 131 -8.21 6.57 -4.15
N TYR A 132 -8.81 5.56 -4.80
CA TYR A 132 -8.32 4.19 -4.81
C TYR A 132 -8.01 3.77 -6.24
N GLY A 133 -6.82 3.22 -6.46
CA GLY A 133 -6.44 2.63 -7.75
C GLY A 133 -6.86 1.17 -7.87
N ASP A 134 -6.94 0.46 -6.74
CA ASP A 134 -7.30 -0.97 -6.66
C ASP A 134 -6.53 -1.84 -7.67
N LEU A 135 -5.24 -1.55 -7.88
CA LEU A 135 -4.46 -2.08 -8.99
C LEU A 135 -3.38 -3.06 -8.55
N VAL A 136 -2.57 -2.66 -7.56
CA VAL A 136 -1.37 -3.40 -7.15
C VAL A 136 -1.44 -3.74 -5.68
N PHE A 137 -1.07 -4.98 -5.33
CA PHE A 137 -1.04 -5.42 -3.95
C PHE A 137 0.08 -4.72 -3.16
N ILE A 138 -0.13 -4.48 -1.87
CA ILE A 138 0.75 -3.62 -1.05
C ILE A 138 2.21 -4.10 -0.97
N ALA A 139 2.44 -5.40 -1.08
CA ALA A 139 3.75 -6.04 -1.06
C ALA A 139 3.92 -6.93 -2.31
N ASP A 140 4.50 -6.35 -3.37
CA ASP A 140 4.59 -6.99 -4.68
C ASP A 140 5.99 -7.58 -4.93
N PRO A 141 6.13 -8.92 -4.96
CA PRO A 141 7.43 -9.56 -5.15
C PRO A 141 8.02 -9.33 -6.54
N TYR A 142 7.21 -9.03 -7.57
CA TYR A 142 7.70 -8.76 -8.92
C TYR A 142 8.34 -7.38 -9.01
N ILE A 143 7.72 -6.37 -8.37
CA ILE A 143 8.32 -5.02 -8.26
C ILE A 143 9.63 -5.09 -7.48
N TRP A 144 9.65 -5.80 -6.35
CA TRP A 144 10.87 -6.03 -5.58
C TRP A 144 11.95 -6.71 -6.41
N LEU A 145 11.58 -7.70 -7.24
CA LEU A 145 12.54 -8.46 -8.04
C LEU A 145 13.17 -7.61 -9.14
N VAL A 146 12.34 -6.87 -9.89
CA VAL A 146 12.79 -6.03 -11.01
C VAL A 146 13.68 -4.90 -10.51
N LEU A 147 13.19 -4.10 -9.57
CA LEU A 147 13.93 -2.94 -9.06
C LEU A 147 15.09 -3.37 -8.16
N GLY A 148 14.90 -4.39 -7.33
CA GLY A 148 15.92 -4.95 -6.45
C GLY A 148 17.09 -5.54 -7.22
N THR A 149 16.84 -6.28 -8.30
CA THR A 149 17.90 -6.81 -9.17
C THR A 149 18.75 -5.69 -9.76
N VAL A 150 18.13 -4.67 -10.34
CA VAL A 150 18.86 -3.57 -10.97
C VAL A 150 19.59 -2.74 -9.91
N ALA A 151 18.95 -2.41 -8.79
CA ALA A 151 19.57 -1.69 -7.69
C ALA A 151 20.77 -2.47 -7.11
N PHE A 152 20.64 -3.79 -6.92
CA PHE A 152 21.73 -4.68 -6.50
C PHE A 152 22.89 -4.61 -7.48
N LEU A 153 22.65 -4.82 -8.77
CA LEU A 153 23.70 -4.84 -9.79
C LEU A 153 24.44 -3.51 -9.89
N LEU A 154 23.75 -2.37 -9.68
CA LEU A 154 24.33 -1.04 -9.77
C LEU A 154 25.03 -0.55 -8.50
N THR A 155 24.77 -1.17 -7.34
CA THR A 155 25.27 -0.63 -6.06
C THR A 155 26.10 -1.60 -5.24
N SER A 156 26.15 -2.90 -5.57
CA SER A 156 26.88 -3.92 -4.81
C SER A 156 28.40 -3.93 -5.04
N ASP A 157 29.05 -2.77 -5.13
CA ASP A 157 30.48 -2.63 -5.42
C ASP A 157 31.43 -3.08 -4.27
N THR A 158 30.94 -3.13 -3.04
CA THR A 158 31.73 -3.39 -1.83
C THR A 158 31.19 -4.57 -1.04
N ARG A 159 32.05 -5.26 -0.27
CA ARG A 159 31.64 -6.39 0.59
C ARG A 159 30.52 -6.02 1.57
N ARG A 160 30.55 -4.80 2.14
CA ARG A 160 29.50 -4.31 3.05
C ARG A 160 28.15 -4.17 2.34
N LYS A 161 28.12 -3.56 1.14
CA LYS A 161 26.88 -3.43 0.37
C LYS A 161 26.39 -4.78 -0.14
N MET A 162 27.29 -5.69 -0.52
CA MET A 162 26.94 -7.07 -0.85
C MET A 162 26.23 -7.76 0.32
N PHE A 163 26.80 -7.67 1.52
CA PHE A 163 26.18 -8.22 2.73
C PHE A 163 24.78 -7.62 2.98
N GLY A 164 24.65 -6.29 2.86
CA GLY A 164 23.36 -5.61 2.99
C GLY A 164 22.31 -6.11 1.99
N TRP A 165 22.69 -6.24 0.71
CA TRP A 165 21.80 -6.79 -0.32
C TRP A 165 21.45 -8.25 -0.10
N SER A 166 22.40 -9.07 0.34
CA SER A 166 22.12 -10.47 0.71
C SER A 166 21.13 -10.56 1.87
N MET A 167 21.22 -9.67 2.85
CA MET A 167 20.29 -9.64 3.97
C MET A 167 18.88 -9.20 3.53
N ILE A 168 18.77 -8.16 2.70
CA ILE A 168 17.49 -7.72 2.12
C ILE A 168 16.87 -8.85 1.30
N GLY A 169 17.65 -9.48 0.43
CA GLY A 169 17.21 -10.62 -0.38
C GLY A 169 16.76 -11.81 0.46
N LEU A 170 17.48 -12.12 1.54
CA LEU A 170 17.10 -13.18 2.49
C LEU A 170 15.78 -12.88 3.19
N ILE A 171 15.62 -11.67 3.73
CA ILE A 171 14.39 -11.25 4.42
C ILE A 171 13.20 -11.30 3.46
N ALA A 172 13.33 -10.75 2.25
CA ALA A 172 12.28 -10.82 1.24
C ALA A 172 11.94 -12.27 0.86
N THR A 173 12.94 -13.14 0.73
CA THR A 173 12.75 -14.59 0.47
C THR A 173 11.98 -15.26 1.60
N ILE A 174 12.31 -14.95 2.87
CA ILE A 174 11.59 -15.48 4.03
C ILE A 174 10.15 -14.99 4.04
N VAL A 175 9.90 -13.70 3.79
CA VAL A 175 8.55 -13.13 3.75
C VAL A 175 7.70 -13.81 2.67
N ILE A 176 8.21 -13.95 1.44
CA ILE A 176 7.50 -14.63 0.35
C ILE A 176 7.28 -16.11 0.69
N GLY A 177 8.30 -16.78 1.25
CA GLY A 177 8.22 -18.18 1.65
C GLY A 177 7.15 -18.43 2.71
N LEU A 178 7.12 -17.62 3.78
CA LEU A 178 6.09 -17.70 4.82
C LEU A 178 4.70 -17.43 4.24
N ALA A 179 4.56 -16.42 3.38
CA ALA A 179 3.28 -16.12 2.72
C ALA A 179 2.81 -17.29 1.82
N SER A 180 3.73 -17.97 1.14
CA SER A 180 3.44 -19.11 0.25
C SER A 180 3.01 -20.40 0.97
N SER A 181 3.21 -20.46 2.29
CA SER A 181 2.79 -21.59 3.14
C SER A 181 1.27 -21.66 3.35
N GLN A 182 0.56 -20.57 3.06
CA GLN A 182 -0.89 -20.51 3.17
C GLN A 182 -1.57 -21.54 2.24
N SER A 183 -2.68 -22.10 2.71
CA SER A 183 -3.52 -23.02 1.94
C SER A 183 -4.48 -22.27 1.03
N GLY A 184 -4.91 -22.92 -0.06
CA GLY A 184 -5.87 -22.35 -1.01
C GLY A 184 -5.23 -21.66 -2.22
N PRO A 185 -6.04 -21.05 -3.10
CA PRO A 185 -5.55 -20.56 -4.40
C PRO A 185 -4.57 -19.39 -4.28
N GLU A 186 -4.65 -18.59 -3.22
CA GLU A 186 -3.69 -17.50 -2.95
C GLU A 186 -2.30 -18.04 -2.62
N GLY A 187 -2.24 -19.15 -1.87
CA GLY A 187 -1.00 -19.87 -1.62
C GLY A 187 -0.34 -20.38 -2.92
N ASN A 188 -1.13 -20.86 -3.88
CA ASN A 188 -0.61 -21.33 -5.16
C ASN A 188 0.06 -20.20 -5.96
N ALA A 189 -0.57 -19.03 -6.04
CA ALA A 189 0.02 -17.85 -6.70
C ALA A 189 1.35 -17.46 -6.04
N LEU A 190 1.39 -17.45 -4.70
CA LEU A 190 2.60 -17.12 -3.95
C LEU A 190 3.71 -18.16 -4.11
N ARG A 191 3.41 -19.45 -4.30
CA ARG A 191 4.41 -20.48 -4.63
C ARG A 191 5.02 -20.27 -6.01
N ILE A 192 4.20 -19.89 -7.00
CA ILE A 192 4.71 -19.52 -8.33
C ILE A 192 5.61 -18.28 -8.20
N ALA A 193 5.16 -17.26 -7.47
CA ALA A 193 5.95 -16.07 -7.21
C ALA A 193 7.28 -16.40 -6.50
N MET A 194 7.28 -17.33 -5.54
CA MET A 194 8.50 -17.83 -4.88
C MET A 194 9.46 -18.51 -5.86
N ALA A 195 8.94 -19.36 -6.76
CA ALA A 195 9.78 -19.99 -7.79
C ALA A 195 10.41 -18.95 -8.74
N VAL A 196 9.61 -17.99 -9.22
CA VAL A 196 10.09 -16.87 -10.05
C VAL A 196 11.11 -16.02 -9.30
N TRP A 197 10.87 -15.76 -8.01
CA TRP A 197 11.76 -15.01 -7.14
C TRP A 197 13.14 -15.68 -6.99
N LEU A 198 13.17 -16.99 -6.71
CA LEU A 198 14.41 -17.75 -6.58
C LEU A 198 15.19 -17.83 -7.90
N LEU A 199 14.48 -18.04 -9.01
CA LEU A 199 15.07 -18.00 -10.35
C LEU A 199 15.65 -16.62 -10.66
N GLY A 200 14.92 -15.55 -10.29
CA GLY A 200 15.37 -14.18 -10.46
C GLY A 200 16.60 -13.82 -9.61
N ILE A 201 16.69 -14.31 -8.36
CA ILE A 201 17.90 -14.18 -7.54
C ILE A 201 19.08 -14.90 -8.20
N ALA A 202 18.88 -16.14 -8.66
CA ALA A 202 19.92 -16.89 -9.35
C ALA A 202 20.40 -16.15 -10.61
N LEU A 203 19.47 -15.60 -11.39
CA LEU A 203 19.76 -14.77 -12.56
C LEU A 203 20.52 -13.49 -12.17
N ALA A 204 20.13 -12.78 -11.11
CA ALA A 204 20.81 -11.58 -10.64
C ALA A 204 22.27 -11.88 -10.24
N ILE A 205 22.52 -13.02 -9.57
CA ILE A 205 23.87 -13.48 -9.22
C ILE A 205 24.67 -13.81 -10.48
N LEU A 206 24.06 -14.50 -11.45
CA LEU A 206 24.70 -14.84 -12.72
C LEU A 206 25.07 -13.59 -13.52
N LEU A 207 24.13 -12.66 -13.71
CA LEU A 207 24.35 -11.39 -14.41
C LEU A 207 25.45 -10.55 -13.76
N ARG A 208 25.55 -10.60 -12.43
CA ARG A 208 26.65 -9.96 -11.68
C ARG A 208 28.00 -10.60 -11.99
N ARG A 209 28.10 -11.93 -11.94
CA ARG A 209 29.34 -12.68 -12.23
C ARG A 209 29.82 -12.46 -13.67
N LEU A 210 28.86 -12.40 -14.61
CA LEU A 210 29.11 -12.13 -16.02
C LEU A 210 29.33 -10.63 -16.32
N HIS A 211 29.19 -9.76 -15.33
CA HIS A 211 29.40 -8.31 -15.47
C HIS A 211 28.54 -7.65 -16.58
N VAL A 212 27.36 -8.20 -16.86
CA VAL A 212 26.49 -7.82 -18.01
C VAL A 212 26.10 -6.34 -18.00
N LEU A 213 25.86 -5.76 -16.82
CA LEU A 213 25.44 -4.37 -16.69
C LEU A 213 26.59 -3.37 -16.53
N ARG A 214 27.86 -3.78 -16.71
CA ARG A 214 28.99 -2.84 -16.71
C ARG A 214 28.80 -1.83 -17.86
N GLY A 215 28.71 -0.54 -17.51
CA GLY A 215 28.56 0.55 -18.49
C GLY A 215 27.12 0.91 -18.87
N MET A 216 26.11 0.08 -18.55
CA MET A 216 24.70 0.36 -18.85
C MET A 216 23.97 1.17 -17.77
N GLY A 217 24.69 1.67 -16.76
CA GLY A 217 24.16 2.03 -15.44
C GLY A 217 22.84 2.82 -15.42
N GLN A 218 22.77 3.92 -16.17
CA GLN A 218 21.56 4.74 -16.22
C GLN A 218 20.44 4.09 -17.04
N ARG A 219 20.79 3.46 -18.16
CA ARG A 219 19.83 2.85 -19.09
C ARG A 219 19.11 1.67 -18.46
N SER A 220 19.80 0.85 -17.68
CA SER A 220 19.19 -0.27 -16.97
C SER A 220 18.22 0.19 -15.88
N ALA A 221 18.53 1.27 -15.16
CA ALA A 221 17.61 1.87 -14.18
C ALA A 221 16.35 2.43 -14.84
N ILE A 222 16.48 3.14 -15.97
CA ILE A 222 15.33 3.61 -16.76
C ILE A 222 14.50 2.43 -17.27
N ALA A 223 15.14 1.39 -17.80
CA ALA A 223 14.47 0.19 -18.28
C ALA A 223 13.70 -0.52 -17.15
N ALA A 224 14.27 -0.60 -15.94
CA ALA A 224 13.59 -1.19 -14.78
C ALA A 224 12.31 -0.42 -14.41
N LEU A 225 12.39 0.90 -14.36
CA LEU A 225 11.22 1.75 -14.10
C LEU A 225 10.17 1.63 -15.21
N ALA A 226 10.61 1.55 -16.47
CA ALA A 226 9.71 1.32 -17.60
C ALA A 226 9.02 -0.05 -17.53
N ILE A 227 9.74 -1.10 -17.13
CA ILE A 227 9.15 -2.44 -16.90
C ILE A 227 8.07 -2.38 -15.81
N VAL A 228 8.31 -1.66 -14.71
CA VAL A 228 7.28 -1.46 -13.66
C VAL A 228 6.07 -0.71 -14.22
N ALA A 229 6.26 0.32 -15.04
CA ALA A 229 5.15 1.04 -15.67
C ALA A 229 4.35 0.15 -16.66
N VAL A 230 5.03 -0.68 -17.45
CA VAL A 230 4.38 -1.67 -18.33
C VAL A 230 3.62 -2.71 -17.51
N TYR A 231 4.22 -3.18 -16.41
CA TYR A 231 3.58 -4.11 -15.48
C TYR A 231 2.29 -3.53 -14.90
N TRP A 232 2.28 -2.27 -14.47
CA TRP A 232 1.06 -1.57 -14.06
C TRP A 232 0.02 -1.48 -15.19
N GLY A 233 0.45 -1.25 -16.43
CA GLY A 233 -0.44 -1.26 -17.59
C GLY A 233 -1.13 -2.62 -17.80
N VAL A 234 -0.38 -3.72 -17.67
CA VAL A 234 -0.95 -5.08 -17.73
C VAL A 234 -1.94 -5.32 -16.60
N LEU A 235 -1.58 -4.93 -15.36
CA LEU A 235 -2.49 -5.02 -14.22
C LEU A 235 -3.75 -4.18 -14.45
N ALA A 236 -3.66 -3.03 -15.12
CA ALA A 236 -4.80 -2.15 -15.33
C ALA A 236 -5.82 -2.77 -16.30
N ILE A 237 -5.32 -3.49 -17.31
CA ILE A 237 -6.16 -4.28 -18.22
C ILE A 237 -6.85 -5.42 -17.45
N ALA A 238 -6.11 -6.16 -16.63
CA ALA A 238 -6.66 -7.24 -15.81
C ALA A 238 -7.70 -6.73 -14.81
N HIS A 239 -7.41 -5.63 -14.11
CA HIS A 239 -8.32 -4.96 -13.18
C HIS A 239 -9.60 -4.51 -13.89
N ARG A 240 -9.52 -3.92 -15.08
CA ARG A 240 -10.71 -3.49 -15.83
C ARG A 240 -11.64 -4.66 -16.15
N ALA A 241 -11.09 -5.81 -16.54
CA ALA A 241 -11.85 -7.02 -16.78
C ALA A 241 -12.46 -7.56 -15.47
N ALA A 242 -11.68 -7.61 -14.39
CA ALA A 242 -12.13 -8.04 -13.08
C ALA A 242 -13.26 -7.17 -12.53
N PHE A 243 -13.13 -5.84 -12.63
CA PHE A 243 -14.13 -4.88 -12.17
C PHE A 243 -15.44 -5.00 -12.95
N ALA A 244 -15.38 -5.16 -14.28
CA ALA A 244 -16.58 -5.37 -15.09
C ALA A 244 -17.33 -6.64 -14.67
N ASN A 245 -16.60 -7.74 -14.44
CA ASN A 245 -17.17 -8.99 -13.93
C ASN A 245 -17.73 -8.80 -12.51
N ALA A 246 -17.00 -8.13 -11.62
CA ALA A 246 -17.44 -7.87 -10.26
C ALA A 246 -18.74 -7.07 -10.23
N LEU A 247 -18.87 -6.03 -11.05
CA LEU A 247 -20.07 -5.21 -11.16
C LEU A 247 -21.26 -6.00 -11.73
N SER A 248 -21.04 -6.80 -12.78
CA SER A 248 -22.08 -7.67 -13.36
C SER A 248 -22.63 -8.64 -12.31
N ILE A 249 -21.74 -9.31 -11.59
CA ILE A 249 -22.10 -10.22 -10.50
C ILE A 249 -22.88 -9.49 -9.40
N ALA A 250 -22.39 -8.32 -8.96
CA ALA A 250 -23.05 -7.52 -7.93
C ALA A 250 -24.48 -7.15 -8.33
N ASN A 251 -24.68 -6.68 -9.56
CA ASN A 251 -26.00 -6.31 -10.08
C ASN A 251 -26.95 -7.50 -10.12
N ASN A 252 -26.50 -8.67 -10.60
CA ASN A 252 -27.32 -9.87 -10.66
C ASN A 252 -27.75 -10.34 -9.26
N VAL A 253 -26.80 -10.38 -8.31
CA VAL A 253 -27.07 -10.80 -6.93
C VAL A 253 -28.01 -9.80 -6.24
N ALA A 254 -27.76 -8.51 -6.40
CA ALA A 254 -28.61 -7.46 -5.82
C ALA A 254 -30.03 -7.51 -6.39
N ALA A 255 -30.18 -7.61 -7.72
CA ALA A 255 -31.47 -7.70 -8.38
C ALA A 255 -32.28 -8.93 -7.92
N SER A 256 -31.64 -10.10 -7.78
CA SER A 256 -32.30 -11.32 -7.29
C SER A 256 -32.85 -11.20 -5.86
N ARG A 257 -32.41 -10.18 -5.10
CA ARG A 257 -32.77 -9.93 -3.71
C ARG A 257 -33.56 -8.63 -3.51
N GLY A 258 -33.88 -7.92 -4.61
CA GLY A 258 -34.53 -6.62 -4.55
C GLY A 258 -33.68 -5.55 -3.86
N GLU A 259 -32.36 -5.63 -4.00
CA GLU A 259 -31.38 -4.66 -3.47
C GLU A 259 -30.81 -3.80 -4.61
N GLN A 260 -30.33 -2.60 -4.29
CA GLN A 260 -29.69 -1.71 -5.26
C GLN A 260 -28.19 -1.57 -4.96
N VAL A 261 -27.34 -1.79 -5.97
CA VAL A 261 -25.89 -1.65 -5.83
C VAL A 261 -25.52 -0.16 -5.72
N MET A 262 -24.84 0.19 -4.64
CA MET A 262 -24.38 1.56 -4.36
C MET A 262 -22.92 1.75 -4.79
N ARG A 263 -22.06 0.77 -4.53
CA ARG A 263 -20.64 0.81 -4.91
C ARG A 263 -20.04 -0.59 -4.98
N VAL A 264 -19.02 -0.72 -5.82
CA VAL A 264 -18.27 -1.98 -6.02
C VAL A 264 -16.77 -1.66 -6.05
N ALA A 265 -15.95 -2.60 -5.57
CA ALA A 265 -14.50 -2.60 -5.73
C ALA A 265 -14.02 -3.99 -6.12
N ALA A 266 -12.96 -4.06 -6.95
CA ALA A 266 -12.23 -5.27 -7.27
C ALA A 266 -10.76 -5.05 -6.90
N MET A 267 -10.31 -5.65 -5.80
CA MET A 267 -9.01 -5.37 -5.20
C MET A 267 -8.00 -6.46 -5.53
N PRO A 268 -6.71 -6.09 -5.72
CA PRO A 268 -5.67 -7.04 -6.08
C PRO A 268 -5.42 -8.03 -4.94
N THR A 269 -5.09 -9.27 -5.30
CA THR A 269 -4.59 -10.26 -4.36
C THR A 269 -3.09 -10.46 -4.53
N ALA A 270 -2.43 -11.09 -3.55
CA ALA A 270 -0.99 -11.17 -3.53
C ALA A 270 -0.44 -11.96 -4.72
N ALA A 271 0.49 -11.35 -5.46
CA ALA A 271 1.30 -11.96 -6.51
C ALA A 271 0.53 -12.64 -7.66
N THR A 272 -0.71 -12.21 -7.96
CA THR A 272 -1.43 -12.68 -9.15
C THR A 272 -2.28 -11.59 -9.79
N PRO A 273 -2.22 -11.42 -11.13
CA PRO A 273 -3.10 -10.51 -11.85
C PRO A 273 -4.48 -11.11 -12.11
N PHE A 274 -4.68 -12.40 -11.81
CA PHE A 274 -5.86 -13.13 -12.26
C PHE A 274 -6.96 -13.22 -11.23
N ARG A 275 -6.67 -12.99 -9.94
CA ARG A 275 -7.60 -13.18 -8.84
C ARG A 275 -7.78 -11.87 -8.09
N TRP A 276 -9.03 -11.47 -7.91
CA TRP A 276 -9.40 -10.17 -7.36
C TRP A 276 -10.42 -10.35 -6.23
N GLN A 277 -10.11 -9.84 -5.04
CA GLN A 277 -11.08 -9.82 -3.95
C GLN A 277 -12.05 -8.67 -4.20
N SER A 278 -13.33 -8.98 -4.33
CA SER A 278 -14.37 -8.01 -4.63
C SER A 278 -15.27 -7.76 -3.44
N VAL A 279 -15.67 -6.50 -3.29
CA VAL A 279 -16.66 -6.08 -2.31
C VAL A 279 -17.71 -5.22 -3.02
N ALA A 280 -18.98 -5.55 -2.82
CA ALA A 280 -20.10 -4.78 -3.34
C ALA A 280 -21.02 -4.36 -2.20
N GLU A 281 -21.31 -3.07 -2.09
CA GLU A 281 -22.27 -2.55 -1.13
C GLU A 281 -23.58 -2.22 -1.83
N THR A 282 -24.67 -2.63 -1.21
CA THR A 282 -26.03 -2.30 -1.59
C THR A 282 -26.67 -1.36 -0.56
N ASP A 283 -27.90 -0.96 -0.81
CA ASP A 283 -28.75 -0.27 0.16
C ASP A 283 -28.99 -1.08 1.44
N ARG A 284 -28.97 -2.43 1.39
CA ARG A 284 -29.31 -3.31 2.53
C ARG A 284 -28.16 -4.15 3.09
N ALA A 285 -27.08 -4.37 2.34
CA ALA A 285 -26.01 -5.29 2.72
C ALA A 285 -24.67 -4.95 2.08
N ILE A 286 -23.63 -5.66 2.50
CA ILE A 286 -22.33 -5.70 1.84
C ILE A 286 -22.02 -7.15 1.49
N TYR A 287 -21.54 -7.36 0.27
CA TYR A 287 -21.18 -8.66 -0.28
C TYR A 287 -19.68 -8.74 -0.46
N ARG A 288 -19.09 -9.86 -0.08
CA ARG A 288 -17.68 -10.17 -0.32
C ARG A 288 -17.58 -11.46 -1.14
N TYR A 289 -16.78 -11.41 -2.19
CA TYR A 289 -16.61 -12.52 -3.14
C TYR A 289 -15.30 -12.39 -3.90
N VAL A 290 -14.91 -13.41 -4.64
CA VAL A 290 -13.69 -13.40 -5.45
C VAL A 290 -14.06 -13.48 -6.93
N VAL A 291 -13.36 -12.71 -7.75
CA VAL A 291 -13.47 -12.74 -9.21
C VAL A 291 -12.16 -13.23 -9.79
N THR A 292 -12.23 -14.23 -10.66
CA THR A 292 -11.10 -14.69 -11.48
C THR A 292 -11.25 -14.13 -12.89
N THR A 293 -10.23 -13.45 -13.41
CA THR A 293 -10.22 -12.98 -14.80
C THR A 293 -9.97 -14.15 -15.74
N GLY A 294 -10.76 -14.27 -16.81
CA GLY A 294 -10.61 -15.34 -17.81
C GLY A 294 -11.43 -16.60 -17.54
N GLU A 295 -12.10 -16.68 -16.38
CA GLU A 295 -13.08 -17.74 -16.08
C GLU A 295 -14.50 -17.18 -16.09
N ALA A 296 -15.46 -18.03 -16.48
CA ALA A 296 -16.88 -17.69 -16.38
C ALA A 296 -17.26 -17.50 -14.90
N SER A 297 -18.02 -16.46 -14.61
CA SER A 297 -18.44 -16.11 -13.26
C SER A 297 -19.22 -17.24 -12.61
N THR A 298 -18.60 -18.01 -11.72
CA THR A 298 -19.31 -19.01 -10.93
C THR A 298 -19.95 -18.35 -9.72
N VAL A 299 -21.28 -18.38 -9.69
CA VAL A 299 -22.08 -17.86 -8.58
C VAL A 299 -21.96 -18.86 -7.41
N GLY A 300 -20.83 -18.85 -6.69
CA GLY A 300 -20.51 -19.91 -5.73
C GLY A 300 -20.34 -19.46 -4.29
N ASN A 301 -19.48 -18.46 -4.05
CA ASN A 301 -19.04 -18.11 -2.69
C ASN A 301 -19.22 -16.62 -2.43
N PHE A 302 -20.45 -16.21 -2.11
CA PHE A 302 -20.76 -14.86 -1.63
C PHE A 302 -20.98 -14.88 -0.14
N ALA A 303 -20.18 -14.13 0.60
CA ALA A 303 -20.50 -13.80 1.97
C ALA A 303 -21.34 -12.52 1.96
N ARG A 304 -22.61 -12.62 2.37
CA ARG A 304 -23.52 -11.47 2.53
C ARG A 304 -23.54 -11.04 3.99
N PHE A 305 -23.33 -9.76 4.21
CA PHE A 305 -23.39 -9.15 5.53
C PHE A 305 -24.46 -8.06 5.53
N GLY A 306 -25.56 -8.28 6.25
CA GLY A 306 -26.65 -7.31 6.34
C GLY A 306 -26.23 -6.06 7.12
N LYS A 307 -26.68 -4.89 6.68
CA LYS A 307 -26.51 -3.64 7.44
C LYS A 307 -27.37 -3.67 8.70
N PRO A 308 -26.92 -3.08 9.82
CA PRO A 308 -27.71 -3.03 11.05
C PRO A 308 -29.04 -2.29 10.81
N THR A 309 -30.12 -2.76 11.43
CA THR A 309 -31.46 -2.15 11.33
C THR A 309 -32.11 -2.04 12.70
N GLY A 310 -33.13 -1.18 12.83
CA GLY A 310 -33.86 -1.00 14.09
C GLY A 310 -32.95 -0.61 15.26
N ALA A 311 -33.01 -1.37 16.35
CA ALA A 311 -32.22 -1.12 17.56
C ALA A 311 -30.70 -1.25 17.34
N GLU A 312 -30.26 -2.16 16.47
CA GLU A 312 -28.83 -2.33 16.16
C GLU A 312 -28.25 -1.09 15.49
N ALA A 313 -29.03 -0.44 14.60
CA ALA A 313 -28.60 0.77 13.91
C ALA A 313 -28.46 1.95 14.89
N GLN A 314 -29.33 2.04 15.90
CA GLN A 314 -29.25 3.07 16.94
C GLN A 314 -28.00 2.90 17.79
N LEU A 315 -27.72 1.67 18.23
CA LEU A 315 -26.51 1.36 19.00
C LEU A 315 -25.23 1.58 18.19
N ALA A 316 -25.26 1.22 16.89
CA ALA A 316 -24.16 1.52 15.99
C ALA A 316 -23.92 3.03 15.89
N SER A 317 -24.96 3.83 15.66
CA SER A 317 -24.84 5.30 15.59
C SER A 317 -24.29 5.91 16.89
N LEU A 318 -24.65 5.37 18.06
CA LEU A 318 -24.07 5.81 19.32
C LEU A 318 -22.58 5.46 19.41
N ALA A 319 -22.20 4.25 19.00
CA ALA A 319 -20.82 3.79 18.96
C ALA A 319 -19.92 4.59 18.00
N GLU A 320 -20.47 5.15 16.92
CA GLU A 320 -19.73 5.96 15.94
C GLU A 320 -19.11 7.23 16.54
N HIS A 321 -19.62 7.70 17.68
CA HIS A 321 -19.09 8.88 18.38
C HIS A 321 -17.79 8.59 19.14
N ASP A 322 -17.41 7.33 19.35
CA ASP A 322 -16.13 6.97 19.97
C ASP A 322 -14.95 7.33 19.05
N ARG A 323 -13.91 7.96 19.62
CA ARG A 323 -12.69 8.38 18.89
C ARG A 323 -12.09 7.25 18.05
N ARG A 324 -12.11 6.02 18.56
CA ARG A 324 -11.55 4.83 17.91
C ARG A 324 -12.41 4.39 16.74
N ALA A 325 -13.73 4.47 16.88
CA ALA A 325 -14.67 4.23 15.78
C ALA A 325 -14.49 5.26 14.68
N GLN A 326 -14.42 6.55 15.02
CA GLN A 326 -14.17 7.62 14.05
C GLN A 326 -12.85 7.44 13.29
N ALA A 327 -11.78 7.03 13.99
CA ALA A 327 -10.50 6.74 13.35
C ALA A 327 -10.60 5.59 12.34
N LEU A 328 -11.29 4.49 12.68
CA LEU A 328 -11.50 3.37 11.76
C LEU A 328 -12.40 3.77 10.59
N LEU A 329 -13.55 4.41 10.86
CA LEU A 329 -14.53 4.81 9.86
C LEU A 329 -13.98 5.86 8.89
N GLY A 330 -13.10 6.74 9.36
CA GLY A 330 -12.39 7.69 8.50
C GLY A 330 -11.43 7.04 7.50
N PHE A 331 -10.96 5.83 7.79
CA PHE A 331 -10.13 5.00 6.89
C PHE A 331 -10.97 4.02 6.05
N ALA A 332 -12.07 3.53 6.61
CA ALA A 332 -12.82 2.41 6.06
C ALA A 332 -13.53 2.78 4.75
N ARG A 333 -13.39 1.93 3.73
CA ARG A 333 -14.12 2.09 2.46
C ARG A 333 -15.46 1.37 2.47
N PHE A 334 -15.50 0.18 3.09
CA PHE A 334 -16.70 -0.65 3.24
C PHE A 334 -16.91 -1.01 4.72
N PRO A 335 -17.19 -0.01 5.58
CA PRO A 335 -17.42 -0.27 6.99
C PRO A 335 -18.73 -1.02 7.21
N LEU A 336 -18.72 -1.94 8.16
CA LEU A 336 -19.91 -2.60 8.65
C LEU A 336 -19.88 -2.66 10.18
N ALA A 337 -21.00 -2.32 10.80
CA ALA A 337 -21.22 -2.49 12.23
C ALA A 337 -22.01 -3.77 12.49
N ARG A 338 -21.64 -4.52 13.54
CA ARG A 338 -22.38 -5.69 14.03
C ARG A 338 -22.41 -5.65 15.56
N LEU A 339 -23.56 -5.99 16.15
CA LEU A 339 -23.64 -6.25 17.59
C LEU A 339 -23.00 -7.60 17.92
N GLU A 340 -22.17 -7.61 18.96
CA GLU A 340 -21.62 -8.84 19.53
C GLU A 340 -22.54 -9.28 20.69
N GLY A 341 -23.40 -10.27 20.42
CA GLY A 341 -24.37 -10.84 21.37
C GLY A 341 -25.83 -10.49 21.05
N ASP A 342 -26.75 -11.35 21.50
CA ASP A 342 -28.18 -11.31 21.09
C ASP A 342 -29.05 -10.34 21.90
N ASN A 343 -28.56 -9.81 23.04
CA ASN A 343 -29.35 -8.94 23.92
C ASN A 343 -28.52 -7.82 24.54
N CYS A 344 -28.99 -6.58 24.40
CA CYS A 344 -28.45 -5.42 25.09
C CYS A 344 -28.96 -5.41 26.54
N ILE A 345 -28.16 -5.92 27.49
CA ILE A 345 -28.45 -5.88 28.93
C ILE A 345 -27.36 -5.05 29.61
N GLY A 346 -27.67 -3.82 29.98
CA GLY A 346 -26.72 -2.87 30.57
C GLY A 346 -25.78 -2.27 29.52
N GLN A 347 -24.92 -3.10 28.92
CA GLN A 347 -24.00 -2.70 27.85
C GLN A 347 -24.04 -3.70 26.69
N ALA A 348 -24.01 -3.18 25.46
CA ALA A 348 -23.77 -3.96 24.25
C ALA A 348 -22.40 -3.62 23.66
N LEU A 349 -21.80 -4.58 22.97
CA LEU A 349 -20.54 -4.39 22.27
C LEU A 349 -20.82 -4.26 20.78
N VAL A 350 -20.54 -3.10 20.20
CA VAL A 350 -20.65 -2.85 18.77
C VAL A 350 -19.28 -3.02 18.14
N GLN A 351 -19.16 -3.96 17.21
CA GLN A 351 -17.95 -4.13 16.41
C GLN A 351 -18.11 -3.43 15.06
N PHE A 352 -17.20 -2.52 14.76
CA PHE A 352 -16.99 -2.03 13.40
C PHE A 352 -15.85 -2.78 12.74
N ALA A 353 -16.02 -3.14 11.48
CA ALA A 353 -15.00 -3.80 10.66
C ALA A 353 -15.02 -3.25 9.23
N ASP A 354 -13.85 -3.17 8.59
CA ASP A 354 -13.77 -2.92 7.15
C ASP A 354 -13.69 -4.25 6.38
N LEU A 355 -14.73 -4.53 5.59
CA LEU A 355 -14.87 -5.77 4.83
C LEU A 355 -13.85 -5.95 3.70
N ARG A 356 -13.01 -4.92 3.43
CA ARG A 356 -11.80 -5.11 2.62
C ARG A 356 -10.84 -6.12 3.25
N TYR A 357 -10.72 -6.12 4.58
CA TYR A 357 -9.63 -6.80 5.28
C TYR A 357 -10.09 -7.79 6.34
N THR A 358 -11.26 -7.59 6.96
CA THR A 358 -11.71 -8.45 8.06
C THR A 358 -13.22 -8.58 8.10
N GLU A 359 -13.70 -9.74 8.58
CA GLU A 359 -15.12 -10.03 8.71
C GLU A 359 -15.59 -9.77 10.15
N PRO A 360 -16.78 -9.19 10.35
CA PRO A 360 -17.36 -9.03 11.68
C PRO A 360 -17.56 -10.37 12.38
N GLY A 361 -17.17 -10.46 13.65
CA GLY A 361 -17.16 -11.68 14.48
C GLY A 361 -15.79 -12.37 14.52
N ALA A 362 -14.83 -11.94 13.69
CA ALA A 362 -13.44 -12.38 13.84
C ALA A 362 -12.83 -11.74 15.09
N ALA A 363 -12.34 -12.57 16.01
CA ALA A 363 -11.91 -12.14 17.35
C ALA A 363 -10.74 -11.14 17.37
N ARG A 364 -9.97 -11.01 16.28
CA ARG A 364 -8.77 -10.15 16.19
C ARG A 364 -8.51 -9.66 14.76
N GLY A 365 -8.43 -8.35 14.59
CA GLY A 365 -7.99 -7.72 13.34
C GLY A 365 -7.48 -6.29 13.57
N ASN A 366 -6.49 -5.86 12.78
CA ASN A 366 -6.03 -4.46 12.78
C ASN A 366 -7.04 -3.50 12.15
N PHE A 367 -8.07 -4.04 11.50
CA PHE A 367 -9.12 -3.30 10.78
C PHE A 367 -10.52 -3.52 11.38
N SER A 368 -10.58 -3.84 12.66
CA SER A 368 -11.83 -3.84 13.45
C SER A 368 -11.64 -3.15 14.80
N VAL A 369 -12.74 -2.64 15.34
CA VAL A 369 -12.81 -2.04 16.68
C VAL A 369 -14.10 -2.45 17.38
N ASN A 370 -13.98 -2.82 18.66
CA ASN A 370 -15.11 -3.13 19.52
C ASN A 370 -15.34 -1.94 20.46
N ILE A 371 -16.55 -1.39 20.44
CA ILE A 371 -16.97 -0.22 21.21
C ILE A 371 -18.08 -0.64 22.17
N PRO A 372 -17.87 -0.55 23.49
CA PRO A 372 -18.95 -0.75 24.45
C PRO A 372 -19.90 0.44 24.39
N VAL A 373 -21.19 0.16 24.40
CA VAL A 373 -22.27 1.14 24.34
C VAL A 373 -23.30 0.81 25.42
N ASP A 374 -23.68 1.79 26.22
CA ASP A 374 -24.74 1.62 27.21
C ASP A 374 -26.09 1.44 26.49
N CYS A 375 -26.84 0.43 26.94
CA CYS A 375 -28.16 0.16 26.38
C CYS A 375 -29.13 1.30 26.74
N PRO A 376 -29.98 1.75 25.81
CA PRO A 376 -31.04 2.69 26.17
C PRO A 376 -31.90 2.10 27.30
N SER A 377 -32.18 2.92 28.31
CA SER A 377 -33.08 2.54 29.40
C SER A 377 -34.45 2.22 28.80
N ARG A 378 -34.97 1.03 29.12
CA ARG A 378 -36.29 0.58 28.66
C ARG A 378 -37.41 1.45 29.20
#